data_AF-A0A4Q6BLX4-F1
#
_entry.id   AF-A0A4Q6BLX4-F1
#
_cell.length_a   1.000
_cell.length_b   1.000
_cell.length_c   1.000
_cell.angle_alpha   90.00
_cell.angle_beta   90.00
_cell.angle_gamma   90.00
#
_symmetry.space_group_name_H-M   'P 1'
#
loop_
_entity.id
_entity.type
_entity.pdbx_description
1 polymer ?
#
loop_
_entity_poly.entity_id
_entity_poly.type
_entity_poly.pdbx_seq_one_letter_code
_entity_poly.pdbx_strand_id
1 'polypeptide(L)'
;MFLWTKPKGLKTFRMNLEKAQATSVLAANQGLYNGFLAAGLVWAALHPDAVFAKQLAIFFTACVLVAAAYGGYSVSRKIMLFQGLPALLALVVILLG
;
A
#
# COMPACT_ATOMS: atom_id res chain seq x y z
N MET A 1 -11.52 -0.61 2.86
CA MET A 1 -12.18 -0.41 4.18
C MET A 1 -13.32 0.61 4.13
N PHE A 2 -13.13 1.90 4.45
CA PHE A 2 -14.24 2.84 4.69
C PHE A 2 -15.08 3.25 3.47
N LEU A 3 -14.43 3.39 2.30
CA LEU A 3 -15.11 3.84 1.07
C LEU A 3 -15.51 2.69 0.14
N TRP A 4 -15.28 1.43 0.55
CA TRP A 4 -15.36 0.25 -0.32
C TRP A 4 -16.76 0.07 -0.94
N THR A 5 -17.81 0.21 -0.13
CA THR A 5 -19.22 0.10 -0.56
C THR A 5 -19.83 1.45 -0.98
N LYS A 6 -19.06 2.54 -0.98
CA LYS A 6 -19.54 3.88 -1.34
C LYS A 6 -19.33 4.14 -2.85
N PRO A 7 -20.07 5.10 -3.46
CA PRO A 7 -19.98 5.36 -4.90
C PRO A 7 -18.56 5.56 -5.43
N LYS A 8 -17.67 6.18 -4.64
CA LYS A 8 -16.26 6.33 -4.99
C LYS A 8 -15.54 4.99 -5.08
N GLY A 9 -15.70 4.09 -4.10
CA GLY A 9 -15.09 2.75 -4.12
C GLY A 9 -15.57 1.91 -5.29
N LEU A 10 -16.88 1.89 -5.52
CA LEU A 10 -17.50 1.19 -6.64
C LEU A 10 -16.92 1.65 -7.99
N LYS A 11 -16.76 2.97 -8.20
CA LYS A 11 -16.15 3.54 -9.41
C LYS A 11 -14.66 3.20 -9.53
N THR A 12 -13.89 3.32 -8.46
CA THR A 12 -12.44 3.06 -8.46
C THR A 12 -12.13 1.61 -8.85
N PHE A 13 -12.85 0.67 -8.27
CA PHE A 13 -12.64 -0.77 -8.49
C PHE A 13 -13.55 -1.40 -9.54
N ARG A 14 -14.39 -0.59 -10.20
CA ARG A 14 -15.33 -1.01 -11.25
C ARG A 14 -16.19 -2.22 -10.81
N MET A 15 -16.77 -2.13 -9.61
CA MET A 15 -17.60 -3.19 -9.03
C MET A 15 -19.01 -2.70 -8.72
N ASN A 16 -19.99 -3.60 -8.73
CA ASN A 16 -21.34 -3.32 -8.24
C ASN A 16 -21.40 -3.38 -6.70
N LEU A 17 -22.52 -2.93 -6.13
CA LEU A 17 -22.68 -2.87 -4.67
C LEU A 17 -22.66 -4.25 -4.01
N GLU A 18 -23.29 -5.25 -4.63
CA GLU A 18 -23.37 -6.62 -4.12
C GLU A 18 -21.97 -7.24 -3.98
N LYS A 19 -21.14 -7.16 -5.02
CA LYS A 19 -19.74 -7.62 -4.97
C LYS A 19 -18.92 -6.86 -3.94
N ALA A 20 -19.16 -5.55 -3.78
CA ALA A 20 -18.49 -4.75 -2.77
C ALA A 20 -18.87 -5.17 -1.34
N GLN A 21 -20.15 -5.48 -1.10
CA GLN A 21 -20.63 -5.96 0.20
C GLN A 21 -20.02 -7.33 0.52
N ALA A 22 -20.07 -8.27 -0.43
CA ALA A 22 -19.52 -9.62 -0.27
C ALA A 22 -18.02 -9.64 0.05
N THR A 23 -17.26 -8.66 -0.45
CA THR A 23 -15.80 -8.56 -0.26
C THR A 23 -15.36 -7.55 0.81
N SER A 24 -16.31 -6.90 1.49
CA SER A 24 -16.05 -5.76 2.37
C SER A 24 -15.13 -6.10 3.54
N VAL A 25 -15.33 -7.26 4.17
CA VAL A 25 -14.51 -7.73 5.30
C VAL A 25 -13.08 -8.04 4.85
N LEU A 26 -12.92 -8.74 3.72
CA LEU A 26 -11.60 -9.01 3.15
C LEU A 26 -10.87 -7.70 2.80
N ALA A 27 -11.57 -6.74 2.18
CA ALA A 27 -11.03 -5.44 1.84
C ALA A 27 -10.72 -4.55 3.06
N ALA A 28 -11.37 -4.80 4.21
CA ALA A 28 -11.02 -4.18 5.48
C ALA A 28 -9.72 -4.77 6.02
N ASN A 29 -9.58 -6.10 6.02
CA ASN A 29 -8.37 -6.78 6.47
C ASN A 29 -7.14 -6.41 5.61
N GLN A 30 -7.30 -6.37 4.28
CA GLN A 30 -6.26 -5.88 3.36
C GLN A 30 -5.87 -4.42 3.66
N GLY A 31 -6.86 -3.59 4.00
CA GLY A 31 -6.62 -2.21 4.42
C GLY A 31 -5.81 -2.11 5.72
N LEU A 32 -6.06 -3.01 6.68
CA LEU A 32 -5.35 -3.04 7.97
C LEU A 32 -3.87 -3.43 7.78
N TYR A 33 -3.57 -4.47 6.99
CA TYR A 33 -2.18 -4.83 6.68
C TYR A 33 -1.41 -3.69 6.01
N ASN A 34 -2.05 -3.01 5.03
CA ASN A 34 -1.47 -1.82 4.42
C ASN A 34 -1.28 -0.68 5.44
N GLY A 35 -2.18 -0.58 6.43
CA GLY A 35 -2.05 0.33 7.57
C GLY A 35 -0.80 0.05 8.41
N PHE A 36 -0.45 -1.21 8.65
CA PHE A 36 0.80 -1.57 9.35
C PHE A 36 2.04 -1.20 8.55
N LEU A 37 2.03 -1.38 7.22
CA LEU A 37 3.12 -0.92 6.36
C LEU A 37 3.30 0.60 6.44
N ALA A 38 2.20 1.35 6.40
CA ALA A 38 2.23 2.81 6.55
C ALA A 38 2.73 3.22 7.94
N ALA A 39 2.31 2.55 9.01
CA ALA A 39 2.78 2.83 10.36
C ALA A 39 4.29 2.56 10.50
N GLY A 40 4.81 1.51 9.86
CA GLY A 40 6.24 1.23 9.80
C GLY A 40 7.06 2.31 9.08
N LEU A 41 6.52 2.89 8.00
CA LEU A 41 7.16 4.02 7.31
C LEU A 41 7.10 5.32 8.13
N VAL A 42 6.00 5.58 8.84
CA VAL A 42 5.91 6.71 9.78
C VAL A 42 6.91 6.54 10.92
N TRP A 43 7.03 5.32 11.45
CA TRP A 43 8.01 5.01 12.48
C TRP A 43 9.43 5.26 11.99
N ALA A 44 9.77 4.79 10.78
CA ALA A 44 11.06 5.08 10.15
C ALA A 44 11.33 6.59 10.05
N ALA A 45 10.34 7.37 9.61
CA ALA A 45 10.47 8.82 9.43
C ALA A 45 10.66 9.59 10.75
N LEU A 46 10.17 9.06 11.86
CA LEU A 46 10.24 9.69 13.19
C LEU A 46 11.34 9.09 14.08
N HIS A 47 12.06 8.07 13.62
CA HIS A 47 13.06 7.39 14.42
C HIS A 47 14.29 8.28 14.63
N PRO A 48 14.80 8.44 15.87
CA PRO A 48 15.90 9.37 16.15
C PRO A 48 17.26 8.88 15.63
N ASP A 49 17.45 7.56 15.51
CA ASP A 49 18.65 6.99 14.90
C ASP A 49 18.48 6.89 13.38
N ALA A 50 19.32 7.61 12.65
CA ALA A 50 19.23 7.73 11.19
C ALA A 50 19.58 6.42 10.44
N VAL A 51 20.48 5.60 10.99
CA VAL A 51 20.88 4.33 10.36
C VAL A 51 19.73 3.34 10.45
N PHE A 52 19.13 3.21 11.63
CA PHE A 52 17.98 2.35 11.85
C PHE A 52 16.74 2.86 11.12
N ALA A 53 16.52 4.19 11.10
CA ALA A 53 15.48 4.82 10.29
C ALA A 53 15.57 4.40 8.81
N LYS A 54 16.78 4.47 8.24
CA LYS A 54 17.03 4.07 6.85
C LYS A 54 16.75 2.57 6.62
N GLN A 55 17.17 1.69 7.53
CA GLN A 55 16.89 0.26 7.44
C GLN A 55 15.38 -0.05 7.46
N LEU A 56 14.63 0.58 8.39
CA LEU A 56 13.18 0.45 8.45
C LEU A 56 12.52 0.95 7.16
N ALA A 57 12.91 2.14 6.68
CA ALA A 57 12.36 2.73 5.47
C ALA A 57 12.58 1.83 4.25
N ILE A 58 13.80 1.27 4.09
CA ILE A 58 14.11 0.32 3.01
C ILE A 58 13.23 -0.93 3.13
N PHE A 59 13.16 -1.54 4.32
CA PHE A 59 12.39 -2.77 4.53
C PHE A 59 10.91 -2.59 4.19
N PHE A 60 10.25 -1.59 4.79
CA PHE A 60 8.82 -1.37 4.57
C PHE A 60 8.53 -0.93 3.13
N THR A 61 9.38 -0.10 2.51
CA THR A 61 9.20 0.30 1.11
C THR A 61 9.37 -0.89 0.15
N ALA A 62 10.32 -1.79 0.42
CA ALA A 62 10.48 -3.03 -0.33
C ALA A 62 9.27 -3.95 -0.18
N CYS A 63 8.70 -4.08 1.02
CA CYS A 63 7.45 -4.82 1.22
C CYS A 63 6.28 -4.22 0.40
N VAL A 64 6.16 -2.89 0.37
CA VAL A 64 5.15 -2.20 -0.46
C VAL A 64 5.35 -2.50 -1.94
N LEU A 65 6.60 -2.52 -2.43
CA LEU A 65 6.93 -2.87 -3.81
C LEU A 65 6.55 -4.31 -4.16
N VAL A 66 6.88 -5.27 -3.29
CA VAL A 66 6.52 -6.69 -3.49
C VAL A 66 5.00 -6.85 -3.52
N ALA A 67 4.29 -6.22 -2.58
CA ALA A 67 2.83 -6.24 -2.55
C ALA A 67 2.22 -5.59 -3.80
N ALA A 68 2.81 -4.48 -4.29
CA ALA A 68 2.35 -3.80 -5.50
C ALA A 68 2.61 -4.63 -6.76
N ALA A 69 3.74 -5.35 -6.85
CA ALA A 69 4.02 -6.25 -7.95
C ALA A 69 3.02 -7.41 -7.98
N TYR A 70 2.79 -8.07 -6.85
CA TYR A 70 1.84 -9.17 -6.74
C TYR A 70 0.39 -8.69 -7.01
N GLY A 71 -0.03 -7.57 -6.42
CA GLY A 71 -1.36 -6.99 -6.66
C GLY A 71 -1.53 -6.47 -8.09
N GLY A 72 -0.47 -5.93 -8.68
CA GLY A 72 -0.40 -5.51 -10.08
C GLY A 72 -0.65 -6.65 -11.06
N TYR A 73 -0.06 -7.81 -10.75
CA TYR A 73 -0.24 -9.06 -11.50
C TYR A 73 -1.61 -9.71 -11.28
N SER A 74 -2.06 -9.82 -10.02
CA SER A 74 -3.23 -10.64 -9.65
C SER A 74 -4.57 -9.89 -9.61
N VAL A 75 -4.57 -8.56 -9.39
CA VAL A 75 -5.79 -7.78 -9.16
C VAL A 75 -5.96 -6.69 -10.21
N SER A 76 -4.99 -5.78 -10.35
CA SER A 76 -5.06 -4.70 -11.33
C SER A 76 -3.72 -4.04 -11.58
N ARG A 77 -3.37 -3.85 -12.86
CA ARG A 77 -2.17 -3.07 -13.27
C ARG A 77 -2.11 -1.66 -12.66
N LYS A 78 -3.26 -1.07 -12.30
CA LYS A 78 -3.32 0.23 -11.60
C LYS A 78 -2.62 0.23 -10.25
N ILE A 79 -2.54 -0.92 -9.57
CA ILE A 79 -1.84 -1.04 -8.29
C ILE A 79 -0.35 -0.76 -8.49
N MET A 80 0.25 -1.25 -9.58
CA MET A 80 1.64 -0.94 -9.89
C MET A 80 1.85 0.56 -10.13
N LEU A 81 0.89 1.25 -10.77
CA LEU A 81 0.98 2.68 -11.02
C LEU A 81 0.80 3.53 -9.76
N PHE A 82 -0.17 3.22 -8.91
CA PHE A 82 -0.51 4.06 -7.74
C PHE A 82 0.17 3.64 -6.43
N GLN A 83 0.69 2.42 -6.35
CA GLN A 83 1.38 1.91 -5.17
C GLN A 83 2.83 1.54 -5.49
N GLY A 84 3.07 0.82 -6.59
CA GLY A 84 4.40 0.37 -6.98
C GLY A 84 5.34 1.50 -7.39
N LEU A 85 4.89 2.40 -8.27
CA LEU A 85 5.72 3.52 -8.75
C LEU A 85 6.12 4.47 -7.62
N PRO A 86 5.21 4.94 -6.73
CA PRO A 86 5.61 5.76 -5.59
C PRO A 86 6.60 5.06 -4.66
N ALA A 87 6.41 3.76 -4.40
CA ALA A 87 7.33 2.99 -3.56
C ALA A 87 8.70 2.81 -4.23
N LEU A 88 8.75 2.63 -5.54
CA LEU A 88 10.00 2.56 -6.30
C LEU A 88 10.77 3.88 -6.18
N LEU A 89 10.08 5.01 -6.42
CA LEU A 89 10.68 6.33 -6.32
C LEU A 89 11.19 6.60 -4.90
N ALA A 90 10.40 6.28 -3.87
CA ALA A 90 10.81 6.41 -2.48
C ALA A 90 12.06 5.56 -2.18
N LEU A 91 12.10 4.30 -2.64
CA LEU A 91 13.25 3.43 -2.42
C LEU A 91 14.51 3.97 -3.10
N VAL A 92 14.40 4.46 -4.34
CA VAL A 92 15.52 5.08 -5.06
C VAL A 92 16.05 6.29 -4.30
N VAL A 93 15.17 7.17 -3.81
CA VAL A 93 15.57 8.34 -3.01
C VAL A 93 16.29 7.92 -1.72
N ILE A 94 15.78 6.91 -1.00
CA ILE A 94 16.39 6.41 0.24
C ILE A 94 17.76 5.78 -0.01
N LEU A 95 17.97 5.12 -1.14
CA LEU A 95 19.24 4.48 -1.47
C LEU A 95 20.31 5.48 -1.91
N LEU A 96 19.91 6.57 -2.57
CA LEU A 96 20.82 7.59 -3.10
C LEU A 96 21.13 8.73 -2.10
N GLY A 97 20.27 8.94 -1.09
CA GLY A 97 20.50 9.87 0.02
C GLY A 97 21.07 9.18 1.25
#